data_AF-A0A7C5L6L7-F1
#
_entry.id   AF-A0A7C5L6L7-F1
#
_cell.length_a   1.000
_cell.length_b   1.000
_cell.length_c   1.000
_cell.angle_alpha   90.00
_cell.angle_beta   90.00
_cell.angle_gamma   90.00
#
_symmetry.space_group_name_H-M   'P 1'
#
loop_
_entity.id
_entity.type
_entity.pdbx_description
1 polymer ?
#
loop_
_entity_poly.entity_id
_entity_poly.type
_entity_poly.pdbx_seq_one_letter_code
_entity_poly.pdbx_strand_id
1 'polypeptide(L)'
;VRKLAERTSESAKDIIEIIEGIGDSTARAVELITEILEAVEKGMEVSDKASEAISALAEKMKDVEERISALTAAGEEEASTANQLAQSVLEVSSLADEDKQRAQELRRIASETMEKLKFMLEDLQRFQLDVFSIERAKVAHSMWKLKLLRFVEGEQDVDSSEFVDHTQCYLGKWYYSEGRKYCGHLQSFRDLEGPHIELHRLAREIYQLKQEGKIEEARDKLLRIKDVARLISYGLDRLKQECSSADNI
;
A
#
# COMPACT_ATOMS: atom_id res chain seq x y z
N VAL A 1 122.13 40.69 0.29
CA VAL A 1 121.47 39.98 -0.84
C VAL A 1 120.94 38.60 -0.44
N ARG A 2 121.76 37.69 0.14
CA ARG A 2 121.33 36.32 0.54
C ARG A 2 120.14 36.25 1.51
N LYS A 3 120.18 37.01 2.62
CA LYS A 3 119.07 37.15 3.60
C LYS A 3 117.77 37.72 3.00
N LEU A 4 117.88 38.51 1.93
CA LEU A 4 116.72 39.08 1.23
C LEU A 4 116.05 38.00 0.37
N ALA A 5 116.86 37.24 -0.38
CA ALA A 5 116.39 36.11 -1.18
C ALA A 5 115.73 35.01 -0.33
N GLU A 6 116.25 34.75 0.88
CA GLU A 6 115.69 33.79 1.84
C GLU A 6 114.30 34.21 2.34
N ARG A 7 114.13 35.47 2.74
CA ARG A 7 112.81 36.04 3.10
C ARG A 7 111.84 36.09 1.93
N THR A 8 112.31 36.42 0.72
CA THR A 8 111.47 36.41 -0.48
C THR A 8 111.00 34.99 -0.82
N SER A 9 111.86 33.98 -0.64
CA SER A 9 111.49 32.58 -0.85
C SER A 9 110.50 32.06 0.19
N GLU A 10 110.64 32.46 1.45
CA GLU A 10 109.72 32.10 2.54
C GLU A 10 108.34 32.73 2.32
N SER A 11 108.29 34.04 2.04
CA SER A 11 107.03 34.71 1.70
C SER A 11 106.38 34.19 0.40
N ALA A 12 107.17 33.73 -0.58
CA ALA A 12 106.61 33.06 -1.76
C ALA A 12 105.95 31.72 -1.39
N LYS A 13 106.48 31.01 -0.38
CA LYS A 13 105.92 29.76 0.13
C LYS A 13 104.61 29.99 0.88
N ASP A 14 104.55 31.03 1.72
CA ASP A 14 103.33 31.43 2.42
C ASP A 14 102.22 31.84 1.43
N ILE A 15 102.58 32.54 0.34
CA ILE A 15 101.64 32.88 -0.73
C ILE A 15 101.12 31.62 -1.43
N ILE A 16 101.97 30.61 -1.66
CA ILE A 16 101.56 29.33 -2.25
C ILE A 16 100.57 28.59 -1.35
N GLU A 17 100.83 28.50 -0.04
CA GLU A 17 99.89 27.87 0.92
C GLU A 17 98.53 28.60 0.98
N ILE A 18 98.54 29.94 0.94
CA ILE A 18 97.30 30.73 0.89
C ILE A 18 96.55 30.47 -0.42
N ILE A 19 97.24 30.42 -1.56
CA ILE A 19 96.62 30.14 -2.86
C ILE A 19 96.04 28.72 -2.90
N GLU A 20 96.75 27.73 -2.36
CA GLU A 20 96.24 26.35 -2.22
C GLU A 20 95.00 26.30 -1.31
N GLY A 21 95.02 26.99 -0.16
CA GLY A 21 93.87 27.07 0.74
C GLY A 21 92.65 27.80 0.14
N ILE A 22 92.88 28.84 -0.67
CA ILE A 22 91.82 29.51 -1.46
C ILE A 22 91.29 28.56 -2.54
N GLY A 23 92.17 27.81 -3.20
CA GLY A 23 91.82 26.79 -4.18
C GLY A 23 90.88 25.73 -3.58
N ASP A 24 91.27 25.14 -2.45
CA ASP A 24 90.47 24.14 -1.73
C ASP A 24 89.13 24.69 -1.22
N SER A 25 89.11 25.94 -0.78
CA SER A 25 87.88 26.60 -0.33
C SER A 25 86.94 26.89 -1.50
N THR A 26 87.49 27.23 -2.66
CA THR A 26 86.72 27.48 -3.89
C THR A 26 86.17 26.16 -4.43
N ALA A 27 86.96 25.08 -4.44
CA ALA A 27 86.50 23.75 -4.84
C ALA A 27 85.32 23.27 -3.98
N ARG A 28 85.42 23.41 -2.64
CA ARG A 28 84.33 23.10 -1.72
C ARG A 28 83.08 23.97 -1.93
N ALA A 29 83.26 25.25 -2.22
CA ALA A 29 82.13 26.14 -2.54
C ALA A 29 81.39 25.69 -3.80
N VAL A 30 82.12 25.21 -4.83
CA VAL A 30 81.52 24.68 -6.07
C VAL A 30 80.74 23.38 -5.82
N GLU A 31 81.27 22.47 -5.00
CA GLU A 31 80.54 21.27 -4.57
C GLU A 31 79.22 21.62 -3.87
N LEU A 32 79.27 22.51 -2.87
CA LEU A 32 78.06 22.95 -2.16
C LEU A 32 77.04 23.64 -3.08
N ILE A 33 77.50 24.45 -4.03
CA ILE A 33 76.60 25.06 -5.02
C ILE A 33 75.92 24.00 -5.88
N THR A 34 76.64 22.92 -6.24
CA THR A 34 76.08 21.82 -7.04
C THR A 34 75.01 21.07 -6.24
N GLU A 35 75.26 20.76 -4.97
CA GLU A 35 74.25 20.15 -4.09
C GLU A 35 73.02 21.04 -3.90
N ILE A 36 73.21 22.36 -3.76
CA ILE A 36 72.12 23.33 -3.65
C ILE A 36 71.28 23.34 -4.93
N LEU A 37 71.91 23.31 -6.11
CA LEU A 37 71.19 23.29 -7.38
C LEU A 37 70.33 22.03 -7.52
N GLU A 38 70.84 20.85 -7.14
CA GLU A 38 70.04 19.61 -7.11
C GLU A 38 68.86 19.70 -6.12
N ALA A 39 69.08 20.29 -4.94
CA ALA A 39 68.02 20.47 -3.96
C ALA A 39 66.94 21.45 -4.45
N VAL A 40 67.33 22.51 -5.14
CA VAL A 40 66.40 23.47 -5.78
C VAL A 40 65.60 22.79 -6.89
N GLU A 41 66.24 21.98 -7.74
CA GLU A 41 65.56 21.25 -8.81
C GLU A 41 64.49 20.28 -8.25
N LYS A 42 64.84 19.51 -7.19
CA LYS A 42 63.87 18.67 -6.48
C LYS A 42 62.75 19.49 -5.84
N GLY A 43 63.07 20.66 -5.27
CA GLY A 43 62.09 21.58 -4.71
C GLY A 43 61.10 22.09 -5.76
N MET A 44 61.59 22.41 -6.96
CA MET A 44 60.75 22.81 -8.10
C MET A 44 59.82 21.67 -8.53
N GLU A 45 60.33 20.43 -8.64
CA GLU A 45 59.49 19.27 -9.01
C GLU A 45 58.35 19.04 -8.01
N VAL A 46 58.62 19.16 -6.71
CA VAL A 46 57.59 19.05 -5.67
C VAL A 46 56.59 20.21 -5.75
N SER A 47 57.06 21.42 -6.03
CA SER A 47 56.20 22.60 -6.20
C SER A 47 55.26 22.45 -7.40
N ASP A 48 55.74 21.91 -8.52
CA ASP A 48 54.91 21.66 -9.70
C ASP A 48 53.82 20.63 -9.41
N LYS A 49 54.17 19.51 -8.76
CA LYS A 49 53.17 18.50 -8.34
C LYS A 49 52.13 19.09 -7.38
N ALA A 50 52.54 19.97 -6.47
CA ALA A 50 51.61 20.66 -5.58
C ALA A 50 50.65 21.58 -6.36
N SER A 51 51.16 22.31 -7.36
CA SER A 51 50.36 23.19 -8.23
C SER A 51 49.32 22.40 -9.04
N GLU A 52 49.71 21.26 -9.60
CA GLU A 52 48.80 20.35 -10.31
C GLU A 52 47.70 19.82 -9.37
N ALA A 53 48.07 19.39 -8.16
CA ALA A 53 47.11 18.90 -7.17
C ALA A 53 46.11 19.99 -6.74
N ILE A 54 46.56 21.24 -6.57
CA ILE A 54 45.69 22.38 -6.23
C ILE A 54 44.73 22.67 -7.38
N SER A 55 45.20 22.60 -8.63
CA SER A 55 44.37 22.82 -9.82
C SER A 55 43.28 21.75 -9.95
N ALA A 56 43.64 20.48 -9.74
CA ALA A 56 42.68 19.38 -9.71
C ALA A 56 41.66 19.53 -8.57
N LEU A 57 42.09 20.01 -7.39
CA LEU A 57 41.20 20.27 -6.27
C LEU A 57 40.19 21.39 -6.61
N ALA A 58 40.65 22.47 -7.24
CA ALA A 58 39.78 23.57 -7.66
C ALA A 58 38.71 23.11 -8.66
N GLU A 59 39.07 22.24 -9.61
CA GLU A 59 38.12 21.64 -10.54
C GLU A 59 37.08 20.76 -9.83
N LYS A 60 37.51 19.95 -8.85
CA LYS A 60 36.59 19.15 -8.03
C LYS A 60 35.66 19.99 -7.17
N MET A 61 36.15 21.11 -6.61
CA MET A 61 35.31 22.04 -5.86
C MET A 61 34.19 22.63 -6.73
N LYS A 62 34.48 22.92 -8.00
CA LYS A 62 33.47 23.37 -8.96
C LYS A 62 32.40 22.30 -9.23
N ASP A 63 32.77 21.04 -9.42
CA ASP A 63 31.81 19.93 -9.55
C ASP A 63 30.93 19.79 -8.29
N VAL A 64 31.50 19.98 -7.11
CA VAL A 64 30.73 19.98 -5.84
C VAL A 64 29.73 21.14 -5.79
N GLU A 65 30.11 22.35 -6.20
CA GLU A 65 29.20 23.50 -6.25
C GLU A 65 28.02 23.26 -7.21
N GLU A 66 28.29 22.74 -8.41
CA GLU A 66 27.26 22.40 -9.39
C GLU A 66 26.27 21.36 -8.83
N ARG A 67 26.77 20.34 -8.12
CA ARG A 67 25.92 19.33 -7.46
C ARG A 67 25.08 19.90 -6.32
N ILE A 68 25.62 20.81 -5.51
CA ILE A 68 24.87 21.48 -4.44
C ILE A 68 23.71 22.31 -5.02
N SER A 69 23.95 22.99 -6.15
CA SER A 69 22.89 23.74 -6.84
C SER A 69 21.79 22.80 -7.34
N ALA A 70 22.16 21.68 -7.97
CA ALA A 70 21.19 20.68 -8.41
C ALA A 70 20.40 20.07 -7.23
N LEU A 71 21.07 19.81 -6.10
CA LEU A 71 20.42 19.26 -4.89
C LEU A 71 19.40 20.25 -4.31
N THR A 72 19.72 21.55 -4.31
CA THR A 72 18.79 22.59 -3.86
C THR A 72 17.54 22.62 -4.73
N ALA A 73 17.70 22.61 -6.05
CA ALA A 73 16.57 22.60 -6.99
C ALA A 73 15.70 21.34 -6.82
N ALA A 74 16.32 20.17 -6.66
CA ALA A 74 15.61 18.93 -6.37
C ALA A 74 14.84 19.00 -5.04
N GLY A 75 15.42 19.62 -4.00
CA GLY A 75 14.75 19.82 -2.72
C GLY A 75 13.53 20.75 -2.81
N GLU A 76 13.57 21.78 -3.65
CA GLU A 76 12.42 22.65 -3.92
C GLU A 76 11.29 21.90 -4.66
N GLU A 77 11.64 21.08 -5.65
CA GLU A 77 10.68 20.24 -6.37
C GLU A 77 10.05 19.18 -5.45
N GLU A 78 10.84 18.56 -4.58
CA GLU A 78 10.37 17.58 -3.60
C GLU A 78 9.42 18.23 -2.59
N ALA A 79 9.73 19.43 -2.09
CA ALA A 79 8.85 20.17 -1.19
C ALA A 79 7.51 20.54 -1.85
N SER A 80 7.54 20.94 -3.13
CA SER A 80 6.32 21.20 -3.92
C SER A 80 5.47 19.93 -4.06
N THR A 81 6.10 18.82 -4.42
CA THR A 81 5.43 17.51 -4.57
C THR A 81 4.83 17.03 -3.25
N ALA A 82 5.53 17.22 -2.13
CA ALA A 82 5.04 16.86 -0.80
C ALA A 82 3.77 17.64 -0.44
N ASN A 83 3.70 18.93 -0.79
CA ASN A 83 2.49 19.74 -0.57
C ASN A 83 1.31 19.27 -1.42
N GLN A 84 1.55 18.93 -2.70
CA GLN A 84 0.52 18.37 -3.57
C GLN A 84 0.00 17.03 -3.03
N LEU A 85 0.89 16.15 -2.58
CA LEU A 85 0.52 14.87 -1.99
C LEU A 85 -0.33 15.07 -0.73
N ALA A 86 0.04 15.99 0.15
CA ALA A 86 -0.73 16.30 1.35
C ALA A 86 -2.16 16.76 0.99
N GLN A 87 -2.32 17.60 -0.04
CA GLN A 87 -3.64 18.01 -0.52
C GLN A 87 -4.43 16.83 -1.10
N SER A 88 -3.81 15.99 -1.94
CA SER A 88 -4.48 14.81 -2.50
C SER A 88 -4.95 13.85 -1.41
N VAL A 89 -4.20 13.68 -0.32
CA VAL A 89 -4.62 12.86 0.82
C VAL A 89 -5.88 13.42 1.49
N LEU A 90 -5.97 14.74 1.65
CA LEU A 90 -7.17 15.40 2.19
C LEU A 90 -8.39 15.23 1.27
N GLU A 91 -8.20 15.37 -0.04
CA GLU A 91 -9.25 15.15 -1.04
C GLU A 91 -9.77 13.71 -1.02
N VAL A 92 -8.86 12.72 -0.99
CA VAL A 92 -9.22 11.30 -0.86
C VAL A 92 -9.99 11.03 0.43
N SER A 93 -9.57 11.63 1.55
CA SER A 93 -10.30 11.50 2.82
C SER A 93 -11.70 12.08 2.73
N SER A 94 -11.88 13.25 2.12
CA SER A 94 -13.20 13.86 1.92
C SER A 94 -14.11 13.00 1.04
N LEU A 95 -13.56 12.46 -0.05
CA LEU A 95 -14.30 11.55 -0.94
C LEU A 95 -14.71 10.26 -0.21
N ALA A 96 -13.84 9.71 0.64
CA ALA A 96 -14.16 8.53 1.45
C ALA A 96 -15.32 8.80 2.43
N ASP A 97 -15.36 9.99 3.04
CA ASP A 97 -16.48 10.41 3.90
C ASP A 97 -17.78 10.60 3.12
N GLU A 98 -17.73 11.21 1.92
CA GLU A 98 -18.89 11.31 1.04
C GLU A 98 -19.41 9.94 0.60
N ASP A 99 -18.53 9.02 0.22
CA ASP A 99 -18.90 7.66 -0.19
C ASP A 99 -19.55 6.90 0.96
N LYS A 100 -19.04 7.07 2.19
CA LYS A 100 -19.65 6.51 3.38
C LYS A 100 -21.08 7.04 3.58
N GLN A 101 -21.29 8.35 3.45
CA GLN A 101 -22.62 8.96 3.56
C GLN A 101 -23.57 8.47 2.47
N ARG A 102 -23.11 8.41 1.21
CA ARG A 102 -23.89 7.87 0.08
C ARG A 102 -24.24 6.40 0.28
N ALA A 103 -23.32 5.60 0.79
CA ALA A 103 -23.58 4.19 1.10
C ALA A 103 -24.63 4.03 2.21
N GLN A 104 -24.60 4.88 3.25
CA GLN A 104 -25.62 4.91 4.30
C GLN A 104 -26.99 5.29 3.74
N GLU A 105 -27.06 6.32 2.88
CA GLU A 105 -28.30 6.75 2.24
C GLU A 105 -28.87 5.67 1.32
N LEU A 106 -28.02 5.00 0.53
CA LEU A 106 -28.44 3.88 -0.31
C LEU A 106 -28.98 2.71 0.52
N ARG A 107 -28.34 2.39 1.66
CA ARG A 107 -28.86 1.37 2.59
C ARG A 107 -30.23 1.75 3.14
N ARG A 108 -30.43 3.03 3.50
CA ARG A 108 -31.72 3.55 3.98
C ARG A 108 -32.81 3.39 2.92
N ILE A 109 -32.57 3.89 1.71
CA ILE A 109 -33.51 3.80 0.58
C ILE A 109 -33.84 2.34 0.25
N ALA A 110 -32.82 1.46 0.23
CA ALA A 110 -33.03 0.04 -0.01
C ALA A 110 -33.92 -0.60 1.06
N SER A 111 -33.69 -0.29 2.35
CA SER A 111 -34.52 -0.76 3.45
C SER A 111 -35.97 -0.29 3.30
N GLU A 112 -36.20 0.99 3.02
CA GLU A 112 -37.55 1.56 2.85
C GLU A 112 -38.28 0.94 1.65
N THR A 113 -37.56 0.71 0.55
CA THR A 113 -38.13 0.08 -0.64
C THR A 113 -38.50 -1.38 -0.37
N MET A 114 -37.65 -2.14 0.32
CA MET A 114 -37.95 -3.52 0.67
C MET A 114 -39.12 -3.62 1.67
N GLU A 115 -39.22 -2.70 2.63
CA GLU A 115 -40.34 -2.63 3.57
C GLU A 115 -41.66 -2.36 2.83
N LYS A 116 -41.68 -1.38 1.91
CA LYS A 116 -42.86 -1.11 1.06
C LYS A 116 -43.25 -2.31 0.20
N LEU A 117 -42.26 -2.98 -0.40
CA LEU A 117 -42.50 -4.17 -1.22
C LEU A 117 -43.08 -5.31 -0.38
N LYS A 118 -42.59 -5.50 0.85
CA LYS A 118 -43.14 -6.48 1.80
C LYS A 118 -44.62 -6.16 2.09
N PHE A 119 -44.95 -4.92 2.44
CA PHE A 119 -46.35 -4.53 2.69
C PHE A 119 -47.25 -4.77 1.47
N MET A 120 -46.80 -4.41 0.27
CA MET A 120 -47.56 -4.68 -0.96
C MET A 120 -47.81 -6.18 -1.19
N LEU A 121 -46.80 -7.02 -0.96
CA LEU A 121 -46.94 -8.48 -1.10
C LEU A 121 -47.87 -9.08 -0.03
N GLU A 122 -47.86 -8.53 1.19
CA GLU A 122 -48.81 -8.92 2.25
C GLU A 122 -50.24 -8.49 1.92
N ASP A 123 -50.45 -7.30 1.34
CA ASP A 123 -51.76 -6.86 0.87
C ASP A 123 -52.28 -7.72 -0.29
N LEU A 124 -51.41 -8.12 -1.23
CA LEU A 124 -51.78 -9.06 -2.30
C LEU A 124 -52.25 -10.42 -1.75
N GLN A 125 -51.67 -10.88 -0.63
CA GLN A 125 -52.10 -12.11 0.03
C GLN A 125 -53.54 -12.01 0.59
N ARG A 126 -53.99 -10.83 1.01
CA ARG A 126 -55.37 -10.61 1.47
C ARG A 126 -56.40 -10.84 0.36
N PHE A 127 -55.99 -10.81 -0.91
CA PHE A 127 -56.82 -11.15 -2.06
C PHE A 127 -56.88 -12.67 -2.36
N GLN A 128 -56.53 -13.53 -1.39
CA GLN A 128 -56.72 -14.99 -1.41
C GLN A 128 -55.96 -15.77 -2.49
N LEU A 129 -54.76 -15.33 -2.86
CA LEU A 129 -53.79 -16.20 -3.52
C LEU A 129 -52.99 -16.94 -2.45
N ASP A 130 -53.49 -18.10 -1.99
CA ASP A 130 -52.77 -19.00 -1.05
C ASP A 130 -51.61 -19.77 -1.72
N VAL A 131 -51.12 -19.22 -2.82
CA VAL A 131 -50.10 -19.78 -3.68
C VAL A 131 -48.72 -19.33 -3.18
N PHE A 132 -47.74 -20.23 -3.21
CA PHE A 132 -46.36 -19.87 -2.91
C PHE A 132 -45.87 -18.82 -3.90
N SER A 133 -45.21 -17.77 -3.42
CA SER A 133 -44.64 -16.73 -4.28
C SER A 133 -43.12 -16.73 -4.17
N ILE A 134 -42.47 -16.97 -5.30
CA ILE A 134 -41.02 -16.86 -5.43
C ILE A 134 -40.55 -15.44 -5.07
N GLU A 135 -41.26 -14.39 -5.53
CA GLU A 135 -40.95 -12.99 -5.22
C GLU A 135 -40.98 -12.75 -3.72
N ARG A 136 -42.00 -13.27 -3.03
CA ARG A 136 -42.09 -13.15 -1.57
C ARG A 136 -40.96 -13.86 -0.85
N ALA A 137 -40.58 -15.06 -1.29
CA ALA A 137 -39.43 -15.77 -0.73
C ALA A 137 -38.13 -14.97 -0.90
N LYS A 138 -37.92 -14.33 -2.06
CA LYS A 138 -36.76 -13.46 -2.33
C LYS A 138 -36.76 -12.21 -1.43
N VAL A 139 -37.91 -11.57 -1.26
CA VAL A 139 -38.05 -10.38 -0.40
C VAL A 139 -37.82 -10.75 1.07
N ALA A 140 -38.42 -11.83 1.55
CA ALA A 140 -38.26 -12.30 2.93
C ALA A 140 -36.78 -12.58 3.26
N HIS A 141 -36.06 -13.30 2.41
CA HIS A 141 -34.63 -13.54 2.61
C HIS A 141 -33.77 -12.28 2.50
N SER A 142 -34.14 -11.34 1.61
CA SER A 142 -33.41 -10.06 1.48
C SER A 142 -33.57 -9.20 2.73
N MET A 143 -34.78 -9.12 3.28
CA MET A 143 -35.05 -8.43 4.55
C MET A 143 -34.34 -9.09 5.72
N TRP A 144 -34.35 -10.42 5.77
CA TRP A 144 -33.67 -11.17 6.81
C TRP A 144 -32.14 -10.97 6.75
N LYS A 145 -31.54 -10.95 5.55
CA LYS A 145 -30.11 -10.60 5.36
C LYS A 145 -29.79 -9.18 5.83
N LEU A 146 -30.65 -8.20 5.51
CA LEU A 146 -30.46 -6.82 5.95
C LEU A 146 -30.54 -6.70 7.48
N LYS A 147 -31.48 -7.42 8.11
CA LYS A 147 -31.59 -7.50 9.57
C LYS A 147 -30.33 -8.09 10.20
N LEU A 148 -29.78 -9.17 9.64
CA LEU A 148 -28.53 -9.77 10.11
C LEU A 148 -27.33 -8.82 9.97
N LEU A 149 -27.23 -8.08 8.86
CA LEU A 149 -26.19 -7.06 8.68
C LEU A 149 -26.27 -6.00 9.79
N ARG A 150 -27.47 -5.44 10.02
CA ARG A 150 -27.69 -4.42 11.06
C ARG A 150 -27.35 -4.94 12.46
N PHE A 151 -27.62 -6.21 12.73
CA PHE A 151 -27.24 -6.87 13.98
C PHE A 151 -25.73 -6.95 14.17
N VAL A 152 -24.98 -7.38 13.16
CA VAL A 152 -23.52 -7.46 13.24
C VAL A 152 -22.91 -6.06 13.44
N GLU A 153 -23.47 -5.05 12.78
CA GLU A 153 -23.04 -3.64 12.92
C GLU A 153 -23.50 -2.98 14.24
N GLY A 154 -24.34 -3.66 15.04
CA GLY A 154 -24.84 -3.12 16.31
C GLY A 154 -25.94 -2.06 16.16
N GLU A 155 -26.56 -1.97 14.99
CA GLU A 155 -27.65 -1.04 14.69
C GLU A 155 -29.03 -1.57 15.13
N GLN A 156 -29.15 -2.89 15.35
CA GLN A 156 -30.41 -3.53 15.72
C GLN A 156 -30.15 -4.84 16.50
N ASP A 157 -30.87 -5.06 17.61
CA ASP A 157 -30.86 -6.36 18.29
C ASP A 157 -31.76 -7.39 17.59
N VAL A 158 -31.34 -8.66 17.66
CA VAL A 158 -32.07 -9.79 17.09
C VAL A 158 -32.12 -10.92 18.11
N ASP A 159 -33.31 -11.49 18.29
CA ASP A 159 -33.48 -12.61 19.19
C ASP A 159 -33.01 -13.93 18.56
N SER A 160 -32.44 -14.82 19.37
CA SER A 160 -31.98 -16.13 18.91
C SER A 160 -33.07 -16.98 18.26
N SER A 161 -34.34 -16.80 18.66
CA SER A 161 -35.50 -17.51 18.11
C SER A 161 -35.81 -17.15 16.66
N GLU A 162 -35.28 -16.04 16.15
CA GLU A 162 -35.45 -15.64 14.75
C GLU A 162 -34.54 -16.44 13.79
N PHE A 163 -33.54 -17.15 14.32
CA PHE A 163 -32.64 -18.03 13.56
C PHE A 163 -33.20 -19.45 13.45
N VAL A 164 -34.41 -19.52 12.89
CA VAL A 164 -35.14 -20.78 12.69
C VAL A 164 -34.39 -21.74 11.77
N ASP A 165 -34.70 -23.03 11.90
CA ASP A 165 -34.22 -24.04 10.96
C ASP A 165 -34.71 -23.73 9.53
N HIS A 166 -33.87 -24.03 8.54
CA HIS A 166 -34.15 -23.81 7.13
C HIS A 166 -35.47 -24.44 6.66
N THR A 167 -35.95 -25.52 7.30
CA THR A 167 -37.26 -26.14 6.98
C THR A 167 -38.46 -25.33 7.47
N GLN A 168 -38.26 -24.40 8.41
CA GLN A 168 -39.32 -23.65 9.08
C GLN A 168 -39.57 -22.27 8.46
N CYS A 169 -38.67 -21.78 7.59
CA CYS A 169 -38.87 -20.53 6.88
C CYS A 169 -39.94 -20.66 5.78
N TYR A 170 -40.41 -19.55 5.22
CA TYR A 170 -41.44 -19.54 4.18
C TYR A 170 -41.05 -20.40 2.96
N LEU A 171 -39.80 -20.27 2.49
CA LEU A 171 -39.26 -21.10 1.40
C LEU A 171 -39.16 -22.56 1.81
N GLY A 172 -38.64 -22.86 3.01
CA GLY A 172 -38.45 -24.21 3.50
C GLY A 172 -39.76 -24.98 3.65
N LYS A 173 -40.77 -24.35 4.25
CA LYS A 173 -42.10 -24.95 4.40
C LYS A 173 -42.68 -25.36 3.06
N TRP A 174 -42.55 -24.52 2.03
CA TRP A 174 -42.98 -24.85 0.68
C TRP A 174 -42.07 -25.92 0.02
N TYR A 175 -40.76 -25.77 0.13
CA TYR A 175 -39.77 -26.68 -0.45
C TYR A 175 -39.99 -28.13 0.01
N TYR A 176 -40.22 -28.33 1.31
CA TYR A 176 -40.44 -29.67 1.87
C TYR A 176 -41.90 -30.14 1.79
N SER A 177 -42.82 -29.37 1.20
CA SER A 177 -44.22 -29.74 0.99
C SER A 177 -44.60 -29.69 -0.51
N GLU A 178 -45.44 -28.73 -0.91
CA GLU A 178 -45.97 -28.60 -2.27
C GLU A 178 -44.88 -28.44 -3.31
N GLY A 179 -43.80 -27.70 -3.00
CA GLY A 179 -42.67 -27.52 -3.92
C GLY A 179 -42.03 -28.83 -4.33
N ARG A 180 -41.86 -29.78 -3.40
CA ARG A 180 -41.33 -31.12 -3.70
C ARG A 180 -42.31 -31.94 -4.54
N LYS A 181 -43.62 -31.79 -4.34
CA LYS A 181 -44.66 -32.50 -5.11
C LYS A 181 -44.68 -32.03 -6.57
N TYR A 182 -44.68 -30.72 -6.80
CA TYR A 182 -44.85 -30.16 -8.15
C TYR A 182 -43.51 -29.98 -8.89
N CYS A 183 -42.48 -29.45 -8.24
CA CYS A 183 -41.20 -29.14 -8.89
C CYS A 183 -40.05 -30.08 -8.51
N GLY A 184 -40.25 -31.07 -7.61
CA GLY A 184 -39.16 -31.91 -7.08
C GLY A 184 -38.39 -32.72 -8.13
N HIS A 185 -38.98 -32.93 -9.30
CA HIS A 185 -38.34 -33.60 -10.44
C HIS A 185 -37.30 -32.71 -11.14
N LEU A 186 -37.42 -31.37 -11.05
CA LEU A 186 -36.53 -30.41 -11.68
C LEU A 186 -35.18 -30.34 -10.98
N GLN A 187 -34.10 -30.24 -11.77
CA GLN A 187 -32.77 -30.05 -11.20
C GLN A 187 -32.63 -28.67 -10.55
N SER A 188 -33.25 -27.64 -11.13
CA SER A 188 -33.29 -26.30 -10.55
C SER A 188 -33.89 -26.26 -9.15
N PHE A 189 -34.88 -27.11 -8.87
CA PHE A 189 -35.45 -27.28 -7.53
C PHE A 189 -34.45 -27.94 -6.58
N ARG A 190 -33.83 -29.06 -6.97
CA ARG A 190 -32.85 -29.76 -6.10
C ARG A 190 -31.63 -28.90 -5.79
N ASP A 191 -31.16 -28.11 -6.75
CA ASP A 191 -30.00 -27.23 -6.59
C ASP A 191 -30.21 -26.11 -5.55
N LEU A 192 -31.46 -25.81 -5.15
CA LEU A 192 -31.75 -24.80 -4.14
C LEU A 192 -31.47 -25.24 -2.70
N GLU A 193 -31.54 -26.55 -2.41
CA GLU A 193 -31.50 -27.07 -1.04
C GLU A 193 -30.16 -26.76 -0.37
N GLY A 194 -29.05 -27.04 -1.05
CA GLY A 194 -27.70 -26.84 -0.54
C GLY A 194 -27.41 -25.39 -0.15
N PRO A 195 -27.55 -24.41 -1.08
CA PRO A 195 -27.40 -23.00 -0.76
C PRO A 195 -28.36 -22.52 0.32
N HIS A 196 -29.60 -23.00 0.35
CA HIS A 196 -30.58 -22.62 1.37
C HIS A 196 -30.19 -23.10 2.78
N ILE A 197 -29.72 -24.35 2.92
CA ILE A 197 -29.17 -24.88 4.17
C ILE A 197 -27.94 -24.07 4.59
N GLU A 198 -27.03 -23.79 3.65
CA GLU A 198 -25.81 -23.04 3.93
C GLU A 198 -26.14 -21.63 4.45
N LEU A 199 -27.13 -20.94 3.88
CA LEU A 199 -27.57 -19.63 4.32
C LEU A 199 -27.98 -19.64 5.81
N HIS A 200 -28.86 -20.55 6.20
CA HIS A 200 -29.35 -20.67 7.58
C HIS A 200 -28.28 -21.16 8.56
N ARG A 201 -27.31 -21.95 8.11
CA ARG A 201 -26.15 -22.33 8.95
C ARG A 201 -25.27 -21.11 9.22
N LEU A 202 -24.87 -20.40 8.16
CA LEU A 202 -24.03 -19.19 8.27
C LEU A 202 -24.69 -18.12 9.14
N ALA A 203 -26.01 -17.97 9.00
CA ALA A 203 -26.83 -17.11 9.84
C ALA A 203 -26.57 -17.30 11.35
N ARG A 204 -26.64 -18.56 11.78
CA ARG A 204 -26.52 -18.96 13.17
C ARG A 204 -25.09 -18.82 13.67
N GLU A 205 -24.11 -19.14 12.83
CA GLU A 205 -22.69 -18.93 13.13
C GLU A 205 -22.37 -17.45 13.33
N ILE A 206 -22.89 -16.57 12.45
CA ILE A 206 -22.72 -15.12 12.57
C ILE A 206 -23.32 -14.62 13.87
N TYR A 207 -24.51 -15.12 14.24
CA TYR A 207 -25.15 -14.79 15.51
C TYR A 207 -24.25 -15.15 16.70
N GLN A 208 -23.73 -16.38 16.74
CA GLN A 208 -22.85 -16.86 17.80
C GLN A 208 -21.56 -16.05 17.88
N LEU A 209 -20.89 -15.81 16.76
CA LEU A 209 -19.66 -15.01 16.70
C LEU A 209 -19.87 -13.59 17.23
N LYS A 210 -21.01 -12.96 16.89
CA LYS A 210 -21.36 -11.64 17.41
C LYS A 210 -21.56 -11.66 18.93
N GLN A 211 -22.23 -12.68 19.47
CA GLN A 211 -22.42 -12.84 20.93
C GLN A 211 -21.10 -13.12 21.67
N GLU A 212 -20.15 -13.79 21.02
CA GLU A 212 -18.80 -14.02 21.53
C GLU A 212 -17.87 -12.80 21.40
N GLY A 213 -18.34 -11.69 20.80
CA GLY A 213 -17.55 -10.49 20.55
C GLY A 213 -16.59 -10.59 19.35
N LYS A 214 -16.66 -11.66 18.55
CA LYS A 214 -15.83 -11.92 17.36
C LYS A 214 -16.42 -11.23 16.11
N ILE A 215 -16.44 -9.91 16.13
CA ILE A 215 -17.11 -9.10 15.10
C ILE A 215 -16.49 -9.28 13.71
N GLU A 216 -15.16 -9.34 13.63
CA GLU A 216 -14.46 -9.46 12.35
C GLU A 216 -14.71 -10.82 11.67
N GLU A 217 -14.75 -11.91 12.44
CA GLU A 217 -15.12 -13.23 11.93
C GLU A 217 -16.58 -13.27 11.47
N ALA A 218 -17.48 -12.57 12.19
CA ALA A 218 -18.87 -12.42 11.79
C ALA A 218 -19.00 -11.64 10.46
N ARG A 219 -18.20 -10.58 10.28
CA ARG A 219 -18.14 -9.78 9.04
C ARG A 219 -17.63 -10.56 7.85
N ASP A 220 -16.60 -11.39 8.03
CA ASP A 220 -16.11 -12.27 6.97
C ASP A 220 -17.21 -13.23 6.49
N LYS A 221 -17.94 -13.86 7.42
CA LYS A 221 -19.07 -14.73 7.07
C LYS A 221 -20.24 -14.00 6.41
N LEU A 222 -20.44 -12.70 6.66
CA LEU A 222 -21.45 -11.91 5.93
C LEU A 222 -21.14 -11.81 4.43
N LEU A 223 -19.86 -11.79 4.04
CA LEU A 223 -19.46 -11.85 2.63
C LEU A 223 -19.92 -13.16 1.99
N ARG A 224 -19.76 -14.28 2.70
CA ARG A 224 -20.24 -15.58 2.22
C ARG A 224 -21.77 -15.63 2.10
N ILE A 225 -22.51 -15.06 3.06
CA ILE A 225 -23.99 -14.95 2.97
C ILE A 225 -24.42 -14.20 1.70
N LYS A 226 -23.70 -13.14 1.31
CA LYS A 226 -24.01 -12.37 0.09
C LYS A 226 -23.96 -13.25 -1.15
N ASP A 227 -22.96 -14.12 -1.25
CA ASP A 227 -22.80 -15.02 -2.41
C ASP A 227 -23.84 -16.13 -2.41
N VAL A 228 -24.09 -16.76 -1.26
CA VAL A 228 -25.11 -17.80 -1.11
C VAL A 228 -26.51 -17.24 -1.42
N ALA A 229 -26.83 -16.04 -0.94
CA ALA A 229 -28.11 -15.38 -1.24
C ALA A 229 -28.31 -15.10 -2.75
N ARG A 230 -27.23 -14.79 -3.49
CA ARG A 230 -27.29 -14.65 -4.95
C ARG A 230 -27.57 -15.98 -5.63
N LEU A 231 -26.94 -17.07 -5.18
CA LEU A 231 -27.21 -18.41 -5.71
C LEU A 231 -28.67 -18.81 -5.51
N ILE A 232 -29.23 -18.57 -4.32
CA ILE A 232 -30.65 -18.82 -4.04
C ILE A 232 -31.54 -17.97 -4.95
N SER A 233 -31.26 -16.66 -5.08
CA SER A 233 -32.04 -15.78 -5.95
C SER A 233 -32.03 -16.25 -7.41
N TYR A 234 -30.86 -16.59 -7.94
CA TYR A 234 -30.71 -17.10 -9.31
C TYR A 234 -31.41 -18.45 -9.49
N GLY A 235 -31.27 -19.36 -8.53
CA GLY A 235 -31.93 -20.65 -8.55
C GLY A 235 -33.45 -20.52 -8.53
N LEU A 236 -33.98 -19.58 -7.75
CA LEU A 236 -35.42 -19.29 -7.71
C LEU A 236 -35.92 -18.70 -9.03
N ASP A 237 -35.15 -17.80 -9.66
CA ASP A 237 -35.50 -17.23 -10.97
C ASP A 237 -35.51 -18.30 -12.06
N ARG A 238 -34.54 -19.21 -12.05
CA ARG A 238 -34.50 -20.36 -12.97
C ARG A 238 -35.67 -21.31 -12.72
N LEU A 239 -35.93 -21.63 -11.45
CA LEU A 239 -37.04 -22.50 -11.07
C LEU A 239 -38.40 -21.92 -11.50
N LYS A 240 -38.57 -20.60 -11.41
CA LYS A 240 -39.78 -19.93 -11.89
C LYS A 240 -40.03 -20.18 -13.38
N GLN A 241 -38.98 -20.14 -14.20
CA GLN A 241 -39.07 -20.37 -15.63
C GLN A 241 -39.36 -21.84 -15.96
N GLU A 242 -38.71 -22.78 -15.24
CA GLU A 242 -38.82 -24.22 -15.49
C GLU A 242 -40.10 -24.83 -14.92
N CYS A 243 -40.55 -24.35 -13.77
CA CYS A 243 -41.79 -24.82 -13.12
C CYS A 243 -43.02 -24.02 -13.61
N SER A 244 -43.01 -23.60 -14.89
CA SER A 244 -44.11 -22.88 -15.53
C SER A 244 -45.09 -23.87 -16.19
N SER A 245 -46.08 -24.34 -15.43
CA SER A 245 -47.33 -24.90 -15.95
C SER A 245 -48.40 -24.69 -14.88
N ALA A 246 -49.42 -23.86 -15.14
CA ALA A 246 -50.76 -23.75 -14.51
C ALA A 246 -51.01 -24.08 -13.00
N ASP A 247 -49.99 -24.35 -12.18
CA ASP A 247 -50.07 -25.05 -10.90
C ASP A 247 -49.27 -24.29 -9.82
N ASN A 248 -49.91 -23.30 -9.19
CA ASN A 248 -49.64 -22.88 -7.81
C ASN A 248 -48.19 -22.52 -7.39
N ILE A 249 -47.41 -21.78 -8.22
CA ILE A 249 -46.16 -21.08 -7.82
C ILE A 249 -45.96 -19.77 -8.60
#